data_AF-D6E8S8-F1
#
_entry.id   AF-D6E8S8-F1
#
_cell.length_a   1.000
_cell.length_b   1.000
_cell.length_c   1.000
_cell.angle_alpha   90.00
_cell.angle_beta   90.00
_cell.angle_gamma   90.00
#
_symmetry.space_group_name_H-M   'P 1'
#
loop_
_entity.id
_entity.type
_entity.pdbx_description
1 polymer ?
#
loop_
_entity_poly.entity_id
_entity_poly.type
_entity_poly.pdbx_seq_one_letter_code
_entity_poly.pdbx_strand_id
1 'polypeptide(L)'
;MAASNEVAAHIMEHLVAHDGDGGHGYSQGSNRWGNGVLETLEIDGHAYRFAGGDRDCSSGVISAYEAAGVDCGGATYTGNMRVRLCSTGNFEWKPMSYTAQRGDIYLNERSHTALCKSAVPDMLMQFSIDENGGIIGGREGDQTGSESNTRPYYDYPWDGILRFVGEGGAPAQGSQSSTIPDIRYRACSQAQGWLPEMVNHFDPSGSGDDYAGDGSPIVYLAVDMPGWYQARTQSSGWLPPVRGYDADDLEYGCAGDGTPITGIRCYYETQNPAATGWLAIEYAVANVGCGFLPSMRDLADTGGSTDDYAGNGGVISAFRARIVRV
;
A
#
# COMPACT_ATOMS: atom_id res chain seq x y z
N MET A 1 -5.23 -5.42 -30.45
CA MET A 1 -5.02 -5.06 -29.04
C MET A 1 -3.71 -5.67 -28.61
N ALA A 2 -2.78 -4.84 -28.19
CA ALA A 2 -1.56 -5.27 -27.50
C ALA A 2 -1.91 -6.18 -26.30
N ALA A 3 -0.99 -7.10 -25.97
CA ALA A 3 -1.11 -7.89 -24.76
C ALA A 3 -0.99 -7.00 -23.51
N SER A 4 -1.66 -7.35 -22.42
CA SER A 4 -1.73 -6.48 -21.23
C SER A 4 -0.37 -6.16 -20.61
N ASN A 5 0.62 -7.05 -20.70
CA ASN A 5 1.99 -6.75 -20.28
C ASN A 5 2.65 -5.68 -21.15
N GLU A 6 2.38 -5.66 -22.45
CA GLU A 6 2.89 -4.61 -23.36
C GLU A 6 2.21 -3.27 -23.08
N VAL A 7 0.90 -3.28 -22.82
CA VAL A 7 0.17 -2.09 -22.39
C VAL A 7 0.75 -1.55 -21.07
N ALA A 8 0.93 -2.41 -20.07
CA ALA A 8 1.52 -2.03 -18.78
C ALA A 8 2.95 -1.49 -18.95
N ALA A 9 3.76 -2.11 -19.81
CA ALA A 9 5.12 -1.64 -20.09
C ALA A 9 5.12 -0.27 -20.77
N HIS A 10 4.22 0.00 -21.72
CA HIS A 10 4.09 1.33 -22.32
C HIS A 10 3.57 2.40 -21.36
N ILE A 11 2.63 2.05 -20.47
CA ILE A 11 2.19 2.96 -19.41
C ILE A 11 3.35 3.27 -18.46
N MET A 12 4.13 2.26 -18.07
CA MET A 12 5.32 2.49 -17.24
C MET A 12 6.37 3.34 -17.96
N GLU A 13 6.58 3.16 -19.27
CA GLU A 13 7.47 4.01 -20.07
C GLU A 13 7.05 5.47 -20.03
N HIS A 14 5.75 5.74 -20.13
CA HIS A 14 5.18 7.07 -19.97
C HIS A 14 5.42 7.61 -18.56
N LEU A 15 5.14 6.80 -17.52
CA LEU A 15 5.33 7.20 -16.13
C LEU A 15 6.78 7.50 -15.75
N VAL A 16 7.77 6.87 -16.39
CA VAL A 16 9.20 7.13 -16.13
C VAL A 16 9.84 8.05 -17.16
N ALA A 17 9.05 8.64 -18.07
CA ALA A 17 9.52 9.64 -19.02
C ALA A 17 9.37 11.05 -18.45
N HIS A 18 10.33 11.93 -18.77
CA HIS A 18 10.30 13.33 -18.35
C HIS A 18 9.92 14.21 -19.56
N ASP A 19 8.63 14.49 -19.78
CA ASP A 19 8.16 15.32 -20.88
C ASP A 19 7.46 16.60 -20.40
N GLY A 20 8.24 17.64 -20.16
CA GLY A 20 7.76 19.04 -20.17
C GLY A 20 6.89 19.52 -19.00
N ASP A 21 6.32 18.60 -18.19
CA ASP A 21 5.40 18.93 -17.08
C ASP A 21 5.98 18.62 -15.67
N GLY A 22 7.30 18.40 -15.57
CA GLY A 22 7.96 18.19 -14.26
C GLY A 22 8.03 16.74 -13.77
N GLY A 23 7.73 15.76 -14.63
CA GLY A 23 7.98 14.33 -14.41
C GLY A 23 7.20 13.71 -13.23
N HIS A 24 7.04 12.39 -13.25
CA HIS A 24 6.49 11.67 -12.09
C HIS A 24 7.62 11.42 -11.09
N GLY A 25 7.51 11.99 -9.89
CA GLY A 25 8.50 11.87 -8.82
C GLY A 25 8.34 10.63 -7.96
N TYR A 26 9.20 10.54 -6.94
CA TYR A 26 9.12 9.48 -5.94
C TYR A 26 8.41 9.95 -4.66
N SER A 27 7.29 9.30 -4.30
CA SER A 27 6.58 9.57 -3.04
C SER A 27 6.03 8.29 -2.39
N GLN A 28 6.30 8.08 -1.10
CA GLN A 28 5.59 7.08 -0.27
C GLN A 28 4.44 7.66 0.57
N GLY A 29 4.14 8.95 0.44
CA GLY A 29 3.10 9.66 1.22
C GLY A 29 1.73 9.71 0.54
N SER A 30 0.99 10.80 0.76
CA SER A 30 -0.38 11.01 0.26
C SER A 30 -0.51 10.90 -1.27
N ASN A 31 0.56 11.13 -2.02
CA ASN A 31 0.56 11.11 -3.48
C ASN A 31 1.16 9.82 -4.07
N ARG A 32 1.40 8.79 -3.25
CA ARG A 32 2.01 7.52 -3.70
C ARG A 32 1.24 6.82 -4.81
N TRP A 33 -0.04 7.10 -5.02
CA TRP A 33 -0.87 6.53 -6.11
C TRP A 33 -1.17 7.53 -7.23
N GLY A 34 -0.52 8.69 -7.21
CA GLY A 34 -0.80 9.83 -8.07
C GLY A 34 -1.65 10.90 -7.38
N ASN A 35 -1.78 12.05 -8.01
CA ASN A 35 -2.43 13.26 -7.49
C ASN A 35 -3.92 13.40 -7.89
N GLY A 36 -4.48 12.37 -8.55
CA GLY A 36 -5.87 12.34 -9.00
C GLY A 36 -6.15 13.11 -10.30
N VAL A 37 -5.18 13.85 -10.85
CA VAL A 37 -5.25 14.36 -12.22
C VAL A 37 -5.08 13.18 -13.16
N LEU A 38 -5.97 13.03 -14.15
CA LEU A 38 -5.94 11.88 -15.05
C LEU A 38 -5.09 12.17 -16.27
N GLU A 39 -4.20 11.24 -16.56
CA GLU A 39 -3.45 11.17 -17.81
C GLU A 39 -4.08 10.13 -18.74
N THR A 40 -3.83 10.28 -20.04
CA THR A 40 -4.35 9.37 -21.06
C THR A 40 -3.25 9.02 -22.05
N LEU A 41 -3.03 7.73 -22.24
CA LEU A 41 -2.09 7.18 -23.23
C LEU A 41 -2.86 6.37 -24.26
N GLU A 42 -2.64 6.66 -25.55
CA GLU A 42 -3.22 5.89 -26.64
C GLU A 42 -2.26 4.80 -27.12
N ILE A 43 -2.69 3.54 -27.06
CA ILE A 43 -1.91 2.37 -27.51
C ILE A 43 -2.79 1.56 -28.45
N ASP A 44 -2.32 1.32 -29.67
CA ASP A 44 -3.06 0.62 -30.74
C ASP A 44 -4.49 1.17 -30.98
N GLY A 45 -4.67 2.49 -30.88
CA GLY A 45 -5.97 3.15 -31.05
C GLY A 45 -6.94 2.98 -29.87
N HIS A 46 -6.46 2.51 -28.71
CA HIS A 46 -7.23 2.42 -27.48
C HIS A 46 -6.67 3.37 -26.42
N ALA A 47 -7.54 4.14 -25.78
CA ALA A 47 -7.16 5.11 -24.74
C ALA A 47 -7.16 4.44 -23.36
N TYR A 48 -6.02 4.46 -22.69
CA TYR A 48 -5.84 4.01 -21.31
C TYR A 48 -5.70 5.22 -20.41
N ARG A 49 -6.44 5.23 -19.28
CA ARG A 49 -6.51 6.36 -18.35
C ARG A 49 -6.03 5.94 -16.98
N PHE A 50 -5.19 6.75 -16.35
CA PHE A 50 -4.60 6.49 -15.04
C PHE A 50 -4.31 7.82 -14.33
N ALA A 51 -4.14 7.78 -13.01
CA ALA A 51 -3.72 8.95 -12.26
C ALA A 51 -2.26 9.31 -12.60
N GLY A 52 -2.02 10.59 -12.86
CA GLY A 52 -0.69 11.18 -12.96
C GLY A 52 -0.12 11.56 -11.59
N GLY A 53 1.09 12.10 -11.59
CA GLY A 53 1.83 12.45 -10.37
C GLY A 53 2.64 11.28 -9.81
N ASP A 54 3.22 11.51 -8.63
CA ASP A 54 4.24 10.63 -8.07
C ASP A 54 3.79 9.19 -7.82
N ARG A 55 4.81 8.32 -7.74
CA ARG A 55 4.67 6.93 -7.31
C ARG A 55 5.81 6.53 -6.41
N ASP A 56 5.65 5.42 -5.69
CA ASP A 56 6.79 4.67 -5.20
C ASP A 56 7.10 3.50 -6.15
N CYS A 57 8.16 2.75 -5.82
CA CYS A 57 8.59 1.61 -6.62
C CYS A 57 7.44 0.65 -6.99
N SER A 58 6.63 0.27 -6.00
CA SER A 58 5.55 -0.71 -6.16
C SER A 58 4.27 -0.13 -6.73
N SER A 59 3.84 1.05 -6.30
CA SER A 59 2.62 1.68 -6.81
C SER A 59 2.77 2.07 -8.28
N GLY A 60 3.98 2.40 -8.75
CA GLY A 60 4.27 2.61 -10.16
C GLY A 60 3.96 1.37 -11.00
N VAL A 61 4.50 0.22 -10.59
CA VAL A 61 4.29 -1.07 -11.27
C VAL A 61 2.83 -1.51 -11.20
N ILE A 62 2.22 -1.47 -10.01
CA ILE A 62 0.83 -1.90 -9.80
C ILE A 62 -0.13 -1.04 -10.62
N SER A 63 0.02 0.28 -10.58
CA SER A 63 -0.86 1.18 -11.33
C SER A 63 -0.75 0.98 -12.84
N ALA A 64 0.45 0.68 -13.37
CA ALA A 64 0.63 0.40 -14.78
C ALA A 64 -0.13 -0.87 -15.21
N TYR A 65 -0.09 -1.91 -14.39
CA TYR A 65 -0.81 -3.16 -14.63
C TYR A 65 -2.33 -3.04 -14.45
N GLU A 66 -2.80 -2.36 -13.40
CA GLU A 66 -4.22 -2.11 -13.20
C GLU A 66 -4.81 -1.26 -14.33
N ALA A 67 -4.08 -0.25 -14.79
CA ALA A 67 -4.49 0.57 -15.94
C ALA A 67 -4.51 -0.24 -17.25
N ALA A 68 -3.66 -1.26 -17.38
CA ALA A 68 -3.69 -2.24 -18.46
C ALA A 68 -4.80 -3.30 -18.31
N GLY A 69 -5.64 -3.21 -17.28
CA GLY A 69 -6.74 -4.12 -17.03
C GLY A 69 -6.28 -5.48 -16.49
N VAL A 70 -5.20 -5.51 -15.70
CA VAL A 70 -4.72 -6.73 -15.02
C VAL A 70 -5.09 -6.67 -13.53
N ASP A 71 -5.64 -7.77 -13.02
CA ASP A 71 -5.90 -7.92 -11.59
C ASP A 71 -4.57 -8.13 -10.84
N CYS A 72 -4.28 -7.23 -9.92
CA CYS A 72 -3.09 -7.26 -9.07
C CYS A 72 -3.34 -7.90 -7.69
N GLY A 73 -4.54 -8.46 -7.46
CA GLY A 73 -4.87 -9.23 -6.26
C GLY A 73 -4.91 -8.42 -4.98
N GLY A 74 -5.03 -7.08 -5.08
CA GLY A 74 -4.93 -6.17 -3.95
C GLY A 74 -3.50 -5.98 -3.43
N ALA A 75 -2.48 -6.15 -4.29
CA ALA A 75 -1.12 -5.74 -3.97
C ALA A 75 -1.08 -4.22 -3.71
N THR A 76 -0.33 -3.81 -2.68
CA THR A 76 -0.31 -2.40 -2.25
C THR A 76 1.08 -1.89 -1.92
N TYR A 77 2.04 -2.75 -1.57
CA TYR A 77 3.43 -2.39 -1.31
C TYR A 77 4.34 -3.56 -1.66
N THR A 78 5.64 -3.30 -1.81
CA THR A 78 6.62 -4.27 -2.30
C THR A 78 6.54 -5.64 -1.62
N GLY A 79 6.35 -5.69 -0.30
CA GLY A 79 6.35 -6.95 0.45
C GLY A 79 5.12 -7.82 0.35
N ASN A 80 4.01 -7.32 -0.18
CA ASN A 80 2.86 -8.18 -0.49
C ASN A 80 2.72 -8.49 -1.99
N MET A 81 3.54 -7.89 -2.85
CA MET A 81 3.44 -8.04 -4.31
C MET A 81 3.48 -9.50 -4.75
N ARG A 82 4.46 -10.29 -4.28
CA ARG A 82 4.60 -11.69 -4.71
C ARG A 82 3.34 -12.50 -4.43
N VAL A 83 2.90 -12.51 -3.18
CA VAL A 83 1.74 -13.31 -2.75
C VAL A 83 0.47 -12.86 -3.47
N ARG A 84 0.23 -11.55 -3.57
CA ARG A 84 -1.00 -10.98 -4.15
C ARG A 84 -1.05 -11.12 -5.69
N LEU A 85 0.05 -10.85 -6.38
CA LEU A 85 0.12 -10.96 -7.85
C LEU A 85 0.04 -12.43 -8.30
N CYS A 86 0.70 -13.36 -7.58
CA CYS A 86 0.60 -14.78 -7.92
C CYS A 86 -0.80 -15.35 -7.63
N SER A 87 -1.51 -14.85 -6.60
CA SER A 87 -2.83 -15.39 -6.25
C SER A 87 -3.91 -15.11 -7.30
N THR A 88 -3.69 -14.18 -8.22
CA THR A 88 -4.61 -13.94 -9.34
C THR A 88 -4.47 -14.96 -10.47
N GLY A 89 -3.33 -15.65 -10.57
CA GLY A 89 -2.97 -16.47 -11.73
C GLY A 89 -2.46 -15.69 -12.93
N ASN A 90 -2.40 -14.35 -12.87
CA ASN A 90 -1.80 -13.54 -13.94
C ASN A 90 -0.27 -13.56 -13.91
N PHE A 91 0.33 -13.91 -12.77
CA PHE A 91 1.77 -13.92 -12.56
C PHE A 91 2.28 -15.25 -12.00
N GLU A 92 3.50 -15.63 -12.40
CA GLU A 92 4.23 -16.79 -11.89
C GLU A 92 5.55 -16.33 -11.25
N TRP A 93 5.87 -16.84 -10.06
CA TRP A 93 7.17 -16.57 -9.41
C TRP A 93 8.31 -17.34 -10.09
N LYS A 94 9.38 -16.63 -10.45
CA LYS A 94 10.60 -17.20 -11.03
C LYS A 94 11.83 -16.82 -10.20
N PRO A 95 12.83 -17.72 -10.10
CA PRO A 95 14.12 -17.37 -9.52
C PRO A 95 14.87 -16.40 -10.42
N MET A 96 15.86 -15.67 -9.88
CA MET A 96 16.72 -14.74 -10.63
C MET A 96 17.52 -15.38 -11.78
N SER A 97 17.61 -16.71 -11.84
CA SER A 97 18.20 -17.41 -12.99
C SER A 97 17.32 -17.38 -14.25
N TYR A 98 16.06 -16.95 -14.13
CA TYR A 98 15.17 -16.72 -15.26
C TYR A 98 15.50 -15.40 -15.96
N THR A 99 15.50 -15.41 -17.29
CA THR A 99 15.69 -14.18 -18.08
C THR A 99 14.37 -13.43 -18.19
N ALA A 100 14.25 -12.33 -17.46
CA ALA A 100 13.07 -11.47 -17.52
C ALA A 100 12.77 -11.02 -18.95
N GLN A 101 11.49 -11.03 -19.29
CA GLN A 101 10.96 -10.48 -20.54
C GLN A 101 10.30 -9.14 -20.27
N ARG A 102 10.02 -8.38 -21.33
CA ARG A 102 9.32 -7.10 -21.19
C ARG A 102 7.97 -7.29 -20.47
N GLY A 103 7.74 -6.47 -19.45
CA GLY A 103 6.61 -6.58 -18.54
C GLY A 103 6.87 -7.45 -17.31
N ASP A 104 7.87 -8.34 -17.28
CA ASP A 104 8.19 -9.07 -16.06
C ASP A 104 8.70 -8.11 -14.97
N ILE A 105 8.44 -8.44 -13.70
CA ILE A 105 8.74 -7.55 -12.56
C ILE A 105 9.90 -8.12 -11.77
N TYR A 106 10.99 -7.36 -11.63
CA TYR A 106 12.06 -7.65 -10.68
C TYR A 106 11.62 -7.24 -9.28
N LEU A 107 11.68 -8.15 -8.31
CA LEU A 107 11.19 -7.92 -6.96
C LEU A 107 12.24 -8.28 -5.92
N ASN A 108 12.56 -7.32 -5.06
CA ASN A 108 13.07 -7.58 -3.74
C ASN A 108 11.87 -7.40 -2.80
N GLU A 109 11.42 -8.47 -2.15
CA GLU A 109 10.18 -8.51 -1.35
C GLU A 109 10.23 -7.57 -0.13
N ARG A 110 11.35 -6.87 0.12
CA ARG A 110 11.48 -5.92 1.23
C ARG A 110 11.55 -4.47 0.81
N SER A 111 12.25 -4.16 -0.29
CA SER A 111 12.84 -2.83 -0.45
C SER A 111 12.65 -2.20 -1.82
N HIS A 112 12.51 -2.98 -2.89
CA HIS A 112 12.42 -2.39 -4.23
C HIS A 112 11.76 -3.30 -5.25
N THR A 113 11.16 -2.68 -6.27
CA THR A 113 10.63 -3.37 -7.44
C THR A 113 10.84 -2.53 -8.69
N ALA A 114 11.03 -3.19 -9.83
CA ALA A 114 11.21 -2.55 -11.13
C ALA A 114 10.56 -3.37 -12.25
N LEU A 115 10.05 -2.70 -13.27
CA LEU A 115 9.46 -3.34 -14.44
C LEU A 115 10.53 -3.55 -15.53
N CYS A 116 10.62 -4.75 -16.08
CA CYS A 116 11.49 -5.03 -17.20
C CYS A 116 10.97 -4.35 -18.48
N LYS A 117 11.80 -3.50 -19.08
CA LYS A 117 11.56 -2.81 -20.35
C LYS A 117 11.95 -3.66 -21.55
N SER A 118 13.08 -4.36 -21.45
CA SER A 118 13.59 -5.22 -22.52
C SER A 118 14.55 -6.25 -21.94
N ALA A 119 14.57 -7.45 -22.53
CA ALA A 119 15.50 -8.50 -22.13
C ALA A 119 16.92 -8.28 -22.69
N VAL A 120 17.05 -7.62 -23.85
CA VAL A 120 18.35 -7.38 -24.52
C VAL A 120 18.37 -5.97 -25.16
N PRO A 121 19.22 -5.05 -24.67
CA PRO A 121 19.88 -5.12 -23.37
C PRO A 121 18.83 -5.25 -22.25
N ASP A 122 19.23 -5.82 -21.12
CA ASP A 122 18.38 -5.86 -19.94
C ASP A 122 18.20 -4.45 -19.37
N MET A 123 16.98 -3.94 -19.45
CA MET A 123 16.62 -2.57 -19.10
C MET A 123 15.45 -2.57 -18.13
N LEU A 124 15.53 -1.72 -17.11
CA LEU A 124 14.55 -1.58 -16.04
C LEU A 124 13.89 -0.20 -16.10
N MET A 125 12.62 -0.14 -15.70
CA MET A 125 11.85 1.08 -15.45
C MET A 125 11.43 1.07 -13.98
N GLN A 126 11.67 2.18 -13.28
CA GLN A 126 11.46 2.20 -11.84
C GLN A 126 11.25 3.61 -11.28
N PHE A 127 10.58 3.64 -10.13
CA PHE A 127 10.59 4.74 -9.16
C PHE A 127 11.54 4.35 -8.04
N SER A 128 12.61 5.13 -7.80
CA SER A 128 13.75 4.70 -6.99
C SER A 128 13.74 5.30 -5.58
N ILE A 129 13.97 6.61 -5.48
CA ILE A 129 14.16 7.39 -4.24
C ILE A 129 13.86 8.86 -4.53
N ASP A 130 13.59 9.62 -3.48
CA ASP A 130 13.34 11.07 -3.55
C ASP A 130 14.63 11.89 -3.77
N GLU A 131 14.48 13.21 -3.89
CA GLU A 131 15.57 14.13 -4.19
C GLU A 131 16.65 14.23 -3.10
N ASN A 132 16.34 13.76 -1.89
CA ASN A 132 17.26 13.70 -0.75
C ASN A 132 17.95 12.33 -0.65
N GLY A 133 17.67 11.42 -1.57
CA GLY A 133 18.10 10.03 -1.54
C GLY A 133 17.36 9.18 -0.51
N GLY A 134 16.23 9.68 -0.02
CA GLY A 134 15.34 9.01 0.92
C GLY A 134 14.16 8.32 0.23
N ILE A 135 13.29 7.74 1.05
CA ILE A 135 12.03 7.14 0.60
C ILE A 135 10.80 7.87 1.14
N ILE A 136 11.00 8.85 2.02
CA ILE A 136 9.96 9.64 2.68
C ILE A 136 10.50 11.04 2.92
N GLY A 137 9.66 12.05 2.73
CA GLY A 137 9.96 13.44 3.07
C GLY A 137 10.43 14.29 1.90
N GLY A 138 10.56 13.68 0.71
CA GLY A 138 10.74 14.40 -0.55
C GLY A 138 9.55 15.25 -0.96
N ARG A 139 9.77 16.09 -1.97
CA ARG A 139 8.74 16.96 -2.54
C ARG A 139 8.00 16.26 -3.70
N GLU A 140 6.79 16.73 -3.99
CA GLU A 140 6.01 16.19 -5.11
C GLU A 140 6.60 16.61 -6.47
N GLY A 141 6.59 15.69 -7.44
CA GLY A 141 7.17 15.82 -8.77
C GLY A 141 8.58 15.25 -8.83
N ASP A 142 9.20 15.20 -10.00
CA ASP A 142 10.59 14.73 -10.11
C ASP A 142 11.56 15.90 -10.03
N GLN A 143 12.25 16.07 -8.90
CA GLN A 143 13.17 17.19 -8.71
C GLN A 143 14.58 16.91 -9.23
N THR A 144 14.92 15.65 -9.48
CA THR A 144 16.28 15.27 -9.92
C THR A 144 16.36 14.90 -11.39
N GLY A 145 15.23 14.65 -12.05
CA GLY A 145 15.21 14.03 -13.38
C GLY A 145 15.58 12.55 -13.32
N SER A 146 15.45 11.92 -12.15
CA SER A 146 15.94 10.55 -11.88
C SER A 146 15.18 9.82 -10.78
N GLU A 147 14.22 10.46 -10.11
CA GLU A 147 13.40 9.81 -9.08
C GLU A 147 12.57 8.67 -9.68
N SER A 148 12.06 8.88 -10.89
CA SER A 148 11.66 7.85 -11.83
C SER A 148 12.66 7.79 -12.99
N ASN A 149 12.95 6.60 -13.51
CA ASN A 149 13.91 6.47 -14.62
C ASN A 149 13.78 5.16 -15.39
N THR A 150 14.37 5.17 -16.59
CA THR A 150 14.80 3.95 -17.30
C THR A 150 16.32 3.80 -17.14
N ARG A 151 16.80 2.61 -16.79
CA ARG A 151 18.24 2.33 -16.71
C ARG A 151 18.59 0.89 -17.09
N PRO A 152 19.84 0.61 -17.48
CA PRO A 152 20.32 -0.76 -17.61
C PRO A 152 20.19 -1.53 -16.28
N TYR A 153 20.02 -2.84 -16.39
CA TYR A 153 20.07 -3.75 -15.25
C TYR A 153 21.26 -3.43 -14.34
N TYR A 154 21.01 -3.51 -13.05
CA TYR A 154 22.02 -3.39 -12.01
C TYR A 154 21.81 -4.47 -10.97
N ASP A 155 22.92 -4.93 -10.43
CA ASP A 155 22.89 -5.91 -9.36
C ASP A 155 22.33 -5.25 -8.08
N TYR A 156 21.21 -5.78 -7.64
CA TYR A 156 20.51 -5.47 -6.40
C TYR A 156 20.15 -6.83 -5.79
N PRO A 157 19.97 -6.96 -4.46
CA PRO A 157 19.58 -8.23 -3.84
C PRO A 157 18.14 -8.65 -4.20
N TRP A 158 17.83 -8.81 -5.48
CA TRP A 158 16.54 -9.24 -6.00
C TRP A 158 16.24 -10.66 -5.50
N ASP A 159 15.06 -10.85 -4.92
CA ASP A 159 14.61 -12.16 -4.44
C ASP A 159 14.12 -13.03 -5.61
N GLY A 160 13.59 -12.41 -6.67
CA GLY A 160 13.14 -13.09 -7.87
C GLY A 160 12.40 -12.19 -8.86
N ILE A 161 11.72 -12.86 -9.79
CA ILE A 161 11.00 -12.23 -10.89
C ILE A 161 9.54 -12.70 -10.87
N LEU A 162 8.59 -11.77 -10.88
CA LEU A 162 7.19 -12.09 -11.18
C LEU A 162 7.01 -12.03 -12.70
N ARG A 163 6.90 -13.22 -13.30
CA ARG A 163 6.67 -13.38 -14.73
C ARG A 163 5.20 -13.19 -15.05
N PHE A 164 4.87 -12.31 -15.99
CA PHE A 164 3.50 -12.20 -16.47
C PHE A 164 3.14 -13.38 -17.37
N VAL A 165 2.04 -14.07 -17.07
CA VAL A 165 1.51 -15.20 -17.86
C VAL A 165 0.11 -14.92 -18.40
N GLY A 166 -0.64 -13.98 -17.80
CA GLY A 166 -1.93 -13.51 -18.31
C GLY A 166 -3.07 -14.55 -18.27
N GLU A 167 -2.95 -15.59 -17.45
CA GLU A 167 -3.94 -16.67 -17.35
C GLU A 167 -5.04 -16.41 -16.31
N GLY A 168 -4.83 -15.43 -15.42
CA GLY A 168 -5.69 -15.10 -14.28
C GLY A 168 -6.94 -14.29 -14.60
N GLY A 169 -7.16 -13.97 -15.88
CA GLY A 169 -8.27 -13.15 -16.33
C GLY A 169 -8.07 -11.65 -16.03
N ALA A 170 -8.88 -10.83 -16.70
CA ALA A 170 -9.03 -9.43 -16.34
C ALA A 170 -9.67 -9.32 -14.95
N PRO A 171 -9.45 -8.23 -14.20
CA PRO A 171 -10.24 -7.97 -12.99
C PRO A 171 -11.71 -8.06 -13.40
N ALA A 172 -12.52 -8.77 -12.61
CA ALA A 172 -13.89 -9.09 -12.96
C ALA A 172 -14.61 -7.86 -13.52
N GLN A 173 -14.88 -7.86 -14.84
CA GLN A 173 -15.54 -6.76 -15.52
C GLN A 173 -17.02 -6.80 -15.12
N GLY A 174 -17.34 -6.10 -14.02
CA GLY A 174 -18.61 -6.19 -13.30
C GLY A 174 -18.37 -6.74 -11.89
N SER A 175 -17.81 -5.95 -10.98
CA SER A 175 -18.53 -4.84 -10.39
C SER A 175 -17.57 -3.68 -10.16
N GLN A 176 -17.77 -2.60 -10.91
CA GLN A 176 -17.44 -1.25 -10.42
C GLN A 176 -18.23 -1.05 -9.14
N SER A 177 -17.68 -1.55 -8.05
CA SER A 177 -18.34 -1.42 -6.79
C SER A 177 -17.96 -0.08 -6.24
N SER A 178 -18.95 0.80 -6.23
CA SER A 178 -19.03 1.89 -5.28
C SER A 178 -19.05 1.39 -3.81
N THR A 179 -18.82 0.11 -3.54
CA THR A 179 -18.61 -0.40 -2.19
C THR A 179 -17.24 -0.01 -1.69
N ILE A 180 -17.28 0.64 -0.55
CA ILE A 180 -16.16 0.80 0.36
C ILE A 180 -15.58 -0.60 0.67
N PRO A 181 -14.26 -0.82 0.54
CA PRO A 181 -13.63 -2.10 0.83
C PRO A 181 -13.64 -2.39 2.34
N ASP A 182 -13.67 -3.67 2.68
CA ASP A 182 -13.52 -4.13 4.05
C ASP A 182 -12.05 -4.04 4.49
N ILE A 183 -11.85 -3.75 5.77
CA ILE A 183 -10.54 -3.73 6.44
C ILE A 183 -10.52 -4.83 7.49
N ARG A 184 -9.38 -5.52 7.60
CA ARG A 184 -9.17 -6.54 8.64
C ARG A 184 -8.11 -6.07 9.63
N TYR A 185 -8.26 -6.39 10.91
CA TYR A 185 -7.26 -6.01 11.91
C TYR A 185 -7.29 -6.92 13.12
N ARG A 186 -6.17 -6.93 13.86
CA ARG A 186 -5.98 -7.68 15.09
C ARG A 186 -5.26 -6.82 16.11
N ALA A 187 -5.58 -7.04 17.38
CA ALA A 187 -4.85 -6.47 18.50
C ALA A 187 -4.24 -7.59 19.35
N CYS A 188 -3.03 -7.37 19.84
CA CYS A 188 -2.38 -8.22 20.83
C CYS A 188 -2.50 -7.54 22.20
N SER A 189 -3.19 -8.17 23.15
CA SER A 189 -3.32 -7.67 24.52
C SER A 189 -2.24 -8.25 25.43
N GLN A 190 -1.89 -7.54 26.51
CA GLN A 190 -1.00 -8.07 27.54
C GLN A 190 -1.55 -9.34 28.23
N ALA A 191 -2.87 -9.48 28.28
CA ALA A 191 -3.52 -10.56 29.03
C ALA A 191 -3.66 -11.84 28.20
N GLN A 192 -3.97 -11.73 26.90
CA GLN A 192 -4.38 -12.85 26.07
C GLN A 192 -3.53 -13.04 24.82
N GLY A 193 -2.62 -12.11 24.52
CA GLY A 193 -1.90 -12.10 23.26
C GLY A 193 -2.81 -11.70 22.09
N TRP A 194 -2.58 -12.26 20.91
CA TRP A 194 -3.35 -11.94 19.70
C TRP A 194 -4.82 -12.37 19.82
N LEU A 195 -5.70 -11.37 19.81
CA LEU A 195 -7.15 -11.53 19.83
C LEU A 195 -7.69 -11.97 18.45
N PRO A 196 -8.97 -12.37 18.34
CA PRO A 196 -9.60 -12.67 17.06
C PRO A 196 -9.47 -11.53 16.02
N GLU A 197 -9.45 -11.91 14.74
CA GLU A 197 -9.45 -10.96 13.61
C GLU A 197 -10.81 -10.27 13.49
N MET A 198 -10.78 -8.94 13.41
CA MET A 198 -11.96 -8.13 13.16
C MET A 198 -12.06 -7.80 11.68
N VAL A 199 -13.29 -7.70 11.16
CA VAL A 199 -13.58 -7.18 9.83
C VAL A 199 -14.49 -5.97 9.98
N ASN A 200 -13.99 -4.77 9.66
CA ASN A 200 -14.66 -3.51 10.02
C ASN A 200 -15.06 -3.49 11.51
N HIS A 201 -16.34 -3.29 11.82
CA HIS A 201 -16.91 -3.33 13.18
C HIS A 201 -17.57 -4.68 13.49
N PHE A 202 -17.08 -5.78 12.92
CA PHE A 202 -17.65 -7.11 13.09
C PHE A 202 -16.58 -8.13 13.47
N ASP A 203 -16.80 -8.85 14.57
CA ASP A 203 -16.00 -10.02 14.95
C ASP A 203 -16.58 -11.31 14.34
N PRO A 204 -15.90 -11.95 13.36
CA PRO A 204 -16.33 -13.20 12.76
C PRO A 204 -16.26 -14.40 13.70
N SER A 205 -15.52 -14.31 14.81
CA SER A 205 -15.40 -15.39 15.80
C SER A 205 -16.64 -15.53 16.69
N GLY A 206 -17.55 -14.54 16.66
CA GLY A 206 -18.85 -14.60 17.31
C GLY A 206 -18.89 -14.10 18.75
N SER A 207 -17.90 -13.34 19.22
CA SER A 207 -17.94 -12.67 20.53
C SER A 207 -19.10 -11.66 20.63
N GLY A 208 -19.47 -11.04 19.51
CA GLY A 208 -20.46 -9.97 19.43
C GLY A 208 -19.88 -8.56 19.66
N ASP A 209 -18.57 -8.43 19.87
CA ASP A 209 -17.90 -7.14 19.97
C ASP A 209 -17.77 -6.45 18.60
N ASP A 210 -17.77 -5.12 18.60
CA ASP A 210 -17.57 -4.28 17.42
C ASP A 210 -16.14 -3.69 17.34
N TYR A 211 -15.21 -4.25 18.12
CA TYR A 211 -13.82 -3.82 18.28
C TYR A 211 -12.88 -4.98 18.62
N ALA A 212 -11.57 -4.79 18.39
CA ALA A 212 -10.52 -5.65 18.91
C ALA A 212 -10.02 -5.13 20.27
N GLY A 213 -10.27 -5.88 21.35
CA GLY A 213 -9.81 -5.53 22.69
C GLY A 213 -10.45 -6.41 23.77
N ASP A 214 -9.79 -6.55 24.91
CA ASP A 214 -10.30 -7.31 26.07
C ASP A 214 -10.32 -6.47 27.37
N GLY A 215 -10.15 -5.15 27.24
CA GLY A 215 -10.03 -4.20 28.36
C GLY A 215 -8.62 -4.11 28.97
N SER A 216 -7.72 -5.02 28.62
CA SER A 216 -6.30 -4.96 29.01
C SER A 216 -5.50 -4.10 28.03
N PRO A 217 -4.29 -3.63 28.40
CA PRO A 217 -3.46 -2.85 27.48
C PRO A 217 -3.14 -3.62 26.19
N ILE A 218 -3.33 -2.95 25.05
CA ILE A 218 -2.86 -3.43 23.75
C ILE A 218 -1.36 -3.15 23.63
N VAL A 219 -0.59 -4.12 23.14
CA VAL A 219 0.87 -4.06 22.97
C VAL A 219 1.35 -4.22 21.53
N TYR A 220 0.53 -4.81 20.66
CA TYR A 220 0.71 -4.80 19.21
C TYR A 220 -0.61 -4.59 18.50
N LEU A 221 -0.58 -3.93 17.35
CA LEU A 221 -1.70 -3.77 16.44
C LEU A 221 -1.27 -4.23 15.05
N ALA A 222 -2.08 -5.01 14.35
CA ALA A 222 -1.88 -5.36 12.96
C ALA A 222 -3.11 -4.95 12.16
N VAL A 223 -2.93 -4.24 11.04
CA VAL A 223 -4.03 -3.76 10.20
C VAL A 223 -3.78 -4.14 8.75
N ASP A 224 -4.65 -4.97 8.18
CA ASP A 224 -4.67 -5.29 6.75
C ASP A 224 -5.46 -4.21 6.02
N MET A 225 -4.74 -3.18 5.60
CA MET A 225 -5.29 -2.17 4.71
C MET A 225 -4.25 -1.66 3.73
N PRO A 226 -4.68 -1.20 2.55
CA PRO A 226 -3.88 -0.31 1.74
C PRO A 226 -3.59 1.01 2.47
N GLY A 227 -2.29 1.27 2.73
CA GLY A 227 -1.85 2.45 3.46
C GLY A 227 -0.79 2.10 4.50
N TRP A 228 -0.80 2.80 5.62
CA TRP A 228 0.09 2.54 6.75
C TRP A 228 -0.59 2.81 8.10
N TYR A 229 -0.09 2.16 9.14
CA TYR A 229 -0.50 2.40 10.52
C TYR A 229 0.73 2.44 11.43
N GLN A 230 0.63 3.16 12.54
CA GLN A 230 1.75 3.43 13.42
C GLN A 230 1.28 3.42 14.87
N ALA A 231 2.11 2.89 15.75
CA ALA A 231 1.86 2.87 17.19
C ALA A 231 2.85 3.76 17.94
N ARG A 232 2.34 4.46 18.95
CA ARG A 232 3.13 5.11 19.99
C ARG A 232 3.14 4.24 21.23
N THR A 233 4.29 3.76 21.68
CA THR A 233 4.40 2.90 22.86
C THR A 233 4.92 3.68 24.07
N GLN A 234 4.69 3.16 25.28
CA GLN A 234 5.17 3.77 26.52
C GLN A 234 6.70 3.84 26.59
N SER A 235 7.42 2.83 26.10
CA SER A 235 8.89 2.79 26.15
C SER A 235 9.57 3.61 25.06
N SER A 236 9.02 3.58 23.84
CA SER A 236 9.76 4.01 22.66
C SER A 236 9.16 5.25 21.99
N GLY A 237 7.99 5.71 22.43
CA GLY A 237 7.27 6.75 21.70
C GLY A 237 6.79 6.23 20.34
N TRP A 238 6.81 7.08 19.31
CA TRP A 238 6.37 6.70 17.97
C TRP A 238 7.37 5.74 17.32
N LEU A 239 6.90 4.52 17.03
CA LEU A 239 7.64 3.52 16.26
C LEU A 239 7.54 3.82 14.75
N PRO A 240 8.37 3.21 13.88
CA PRO A 240 8.21 3.32 12.43
C PRO A 240 6.80 2.90 11.95
N PRO A 241 6.27 3.51 10.89
CA PRO A 241 5.00 3.10 10.30
C PRO A 241 5.10 1.70 9.67
N VAL A 242 4.01 0.95 9.75
CA VAL A 242 3.88 -0.42 9.28
C VAL A 242 2.86 -0.47 8.15
N ARG A 243 3.17 -1.22 7.09
CA ARG A 243 2.32 -1.44 5.92
C ARG A 243 1.88 -2.90 5.78
N GLY A 244 2.54 -3.81 6.50
CA GLY A 244 2.25 -5.23 6.46
C GLY A 244 1.15 -5.66 7.42
N TYR A 245 0.74 -6.91 7.25
CA TYR A 245 -0.24 -7.58 8.09
C TYR A 245 0.19 -9.03 8.28
N ASP A 246 0.93 -9.27 9.35
CA ASP A 246 1.36 -10.60 9.77
C ASP A 246 1.59 -10.58 11.30
N ALA A 247 0.80 -11.36 12.03
CA ALA A 247 0.86 -11.43 13.48
C ALA A 247 2.14 -12.15 13.99
N ASP A 248 2.81 -12.90 13.11
CA ASP A 248 4.04 -13.61 13.40
C ASP A 248 5.30 -12.79 13.03
N ASP A 249 5.15 -11.69 12.28
CA ASP A 249 6.22 -10.73 11.97
C ASP A 249 6.07 -9.45 12.82
N LEU A 250 6.81 -9.41 13.93
CA LEU A 250 6.82 -8.26 14.84
C LEU A 250 7.64 -7.07 14.33
N GLU A 251 8.33 -7.18 13.20
CA GLU A 251 9.16 -6.12 12.63
C GLU A 251 8.40 -5.36 11.52
N TYR A 252 7.69 -6.08 10.64
CA TYR A 252 6.98 -5.47 9.50
C TYR A 252 5.51 -5.86 9.35
N GLY A 253 5.03 -6.82 10.15
CA GLY A 253 3.65 -7.31 10.10
C GLY A 253 2.70 -6.67 11.10
N CYS A 254 3.23 -5.97 12.11
CA CYS A 254 2.45 -5.27 13.13
C CYS A 254 3.21 -4.10 13.77
N ALA A 255 2.49 -3.16 14.38
CA ALA A 255 3.04 -2.01 15.08
C ALA A 255 2.98 -2.25 16.59
N GLY A 256 4.14 -2.21 17.25
CA GLY A 256 4.29 -2.36 18.69
C GLY A 256 5.70 -2.80 19.07
N ASP A 257 6.02 -2.76 20.36
CA ASP A 257 7.30 -3.22 20.91
C ASP A 257 7.13 -4.13 22.15
N GLY A 258 5.90 -4.59 22.38
CA GLY A 258 5.53 -5.40 23.55
C GLY A 258 5.18 -4.58 24.79
N THR A 259 5.31 -3.25 24.74
CA THR A 259 4.86 -2.36 25.81
C THR A 259 3.53 -1.68 25.44
N PRO A 260 2.77 -1.16 26.43
CA PRO A 260 1.45 -0.60 26.17
C PRO A 260 1.45 0.52 25.13
N ILE A 261 0.53 0.43 24.19
CA ILE A 261 0.29 1.46 23.17
C ILE A 261 -0.52 2.61 23.79
N THR A 262 -0.10 3.83 23.49
CA THR A 262 -0.66 5.09 24.00
C THR A 262 -1.18 6.03 22.91
N GLY A 263 -0.90 5.69 21.65
CA GLY A 263 -1.34 6.45 20.50
C GLY A 263 -1.34 5.60 19.25
N ILE A 264 -2.31 5.81 18.36
CA ILE A 264 -2.40 5.13 17.07
C ILE A 264 -2.60 6.17 15.97
N ARG A 265 -1.86 6.02 14.87
CA ARG A 265 -2.11 6.71 13.60
C ARG A 265 -2.41 5.68 12.53
N CYS A 266 -3.37 6.00 11.67
CA CYS A 266 -3.65 5.22 10.49
C CYS A 266 -3.86 6.18 9.32
N TYR A 267 -3.43 5.78 8.13
CA TYR A 267 -3.66 6.50 6.89
C TYR A 267 -4.00 5.49 5.81
N TYR A 268 -5.17 5.64 5.20
CA TYR A 268 -5.58 4.79 4.08
C TYR A 268 -5.12 5.42 2.77
N GLU A 269 -4.39 4.66 1.98
CA GLU A 269 -4.04 5.08 0.63
C GLU A 269 -5.11 4.58 -0.32
N THR A 270 -5.72 5.45 -1.12
CA THR A 270 -6.71 5.00 -2.12
C THR A 270 -6.00 4.43 -3.34
N GLN A 271 -6.25 3.16 -3.65
CA GLN A 271 -5.78 2.53 -4.89
C GLN A 271 -6.66 3.01 -6.03
N ASN A 272 -6.04 3.37 -7.15
CA ASN A 272 -6.76 3.79 -8.36
C ASN A 272 -7.89 4.82 -8.05
N PRO A 273 -7.55 5.99 -7.49
CA PRO A 273 -8.55 6.99 -7.09
C PRO A 273 -9.40 7.49 -8.27
N ALA A 274 -8.90 7.34 -9.50
CA ALA A 274 -9.64 7.59 -10.73
C ALA A 274 -10.93 6.76 -10.86
N ALA A 275 -10.93 5.53 -10.32
CA ALA A 275 -12.03 4.59 -10.41
C ALA A 275 -12.92 4.60 -9.15
N THR A 276 -12.33 4.71 -7.96
CA THR A 276 -13.05 4.53 -6.69
C THR A 276 -13.55 5.84 -6.07
N GLY A 277 -12.96 6.97 -6.50
CA GLY A 277 -12.93 8.19 -5.70
C GLY A 277 -12.05 8.01 -4.45
N TRP A 278 -11.80 9.09 -3.73
CA TRP A 278 -10.96 9.05 -2.52
C TRP A 278 -11.70 8.41 -1.33
N LEU A 279 -10.98 7.53 -0.66
CA LEU A 279 -11.38 6.80 0.55
C LEU A 279 -10.40 7.12 1.69
N ALA A 280 -10.86 6.95 2.92
CA ALA A 280 -10.08 7.14 4.14
C ALA A 280 -10.40 6.04 5.16
N ILE A 281 -9.48 5.78 6.09
CA ILE A 281 -9.80 4.95 7.27
C ILE A 281 -10.45 5.82 8.34
N GLU A 282 -11.61 5.39 8.85
CA GLU A 282 -12.19 5.89 10.09
C GLU A 282 -11.89 4.91 11.22
N TYR A 283 -11.23 5.38 12.28
CA TYR A 283 -10.83 4.52 13.41
C TYR A 283 -10.99 5.23 14.76
N ALA A 284 -11.17 4.44 15.82
CA ALA A 284 -11.27 4.94 17.18
C ALA A 284 -10.63 3.97 18.18
N VAL A 285 -10.24 4.49 19.33
CA VAL A 285 -9.63 3.72 20.42
C VAL A 285 -10.35 3.99 21.74
N ALA A 286 -10.34 3.00 22.64
CA ALA A 286 -10.74 3.18 24.03
C ALA A 286 -9.54 3.00 24.96
N ASN A 287 -9.39 3.91 25.92
CA ASN A 287 -8.36 3.78 26.95
C ASN A 287 -8.81 2.80 28.05
N VAL A 288 -7.85 2.18 28.75
CA VAL A 288 -8.13 1.23 29.84
C VAL A 288 -9.12 1.84 30.85
N GLY A 289 -10.25 1.16 31.05
CA GLY A 289 -11.30 1.57 31.98
C GLY A 289 -12.21 2.71 31.48
N CYS A 290 -12.08 3.12 30.21
CA CYS A 290 -12.84 4.20 29.59
C CYS A 290 -13.63 3.72 28.37
N GLY A 291 -14.55 4.56 27.88
CA GLY A 291 -15.20 4.37 26.58
C GLY A 291 -14.34 4.82 25.41
N PHE A 292 -14.83 4.59 24.19
CA PHE A 292 -14.18 5.06 22.96
C PHE A 292 -14.10 6.59 22.91
N LEU A 293 -12.93 7.08 22.48
CA LEU A 293 -12.71 8.48 22.10
C LEU A 293 -13.38 8.78 20.73
N PRO A 294 -13.52 10.06 20.35
CA PRO A 294 -13.94 10.44 19.01
C PRO A 294 -13.10 9.76 17.92
N SER A 295 -13.71 9.47 16.78
CA SER A 295 -13.02 8.83 15.67
C SER A 295 -12.02 9.77 15.00
N MET A 296 -10.92 9.21 14.55
CA MET A 296 -10.04 9.80 13.55
C MET A 296 -10.51 9.41 12.16
N ARG A 297 -10.28 10.27 11.18
CA ARG A 297 -10.34 9.96 9.75
C ARG A 297 -8.96 10.20 9.14
N ASP A 298 -8.25 9.14 8.77
CA ASP A 298 -6.81 9.18 8.53
C ASP A 298 -6.08 9.93 9.68
N LEU A 299 -5.45 11.06 9.37
CA LEU A 299 -4.77 11.92 10.36
C LEU A 299 -5.65 13.08 10.85
N ALA A 300 -6.87 13.23 10.34
CA ALA A 300 -7.79 14.28 10.74
C ALA A 300 -8.66 13.84 11.92
N ASP A 301 -8.56 14.54 13.04
CA ASP A 301 -9.48 14.36 14.16
C ASP A 301 -10.86 14.94 13.83
N THR A 302 -11.90 14.11 13.94
CA THR A 302 -13.29 14.51 13.70
C THR A 302 -13.97 15.09 14.95
N GLY A 303 -13.34 14.99 16.12
CA GLY A 303 -13.82 15.45 17.42
C GLY A 303 -13.32 16.83 17.86
N GLY A 304 -12.37 17.44 17.14
CA GLY A 304 -11.95 18.84 17.34
C GLY A 304 -10.89 19.07 18.43
N SER A 305 -10.18 18.02 18.87
CA SER A 305 -9.00 18.11 19.73
C SER A 305 -7.74 18.61 19.02
N THR A 306 -7.75 18.65 17.68
CA THR A 306 -6.63 19.04 16.78
C THR A 306 -5.42 18.10 16.79
N ASP A 307 -5.51 16.97 17.50
CA ASP A 307 -4.49 15.93 17.45
C ASP A 307 -4.55 15.17 16.11
N ASP A 308 -3.39 14.63 15.69
CA ASP A 308 -3.26 13.82 14.46
C ASP A 308 -3.23 12.31 14.74
N TYR A 309 -3.66 11.88 15.93
CA TYR A 309 -3.64 10.49 16.40
C TYR A 309 -4.76 10.18 17.39
N ALA A 310 -5.17 8.91 17.49
CA ALA A 310 -6.12 8.43 18.48
C ALA A 310 -5.43 8.01 19.78
N GLY A 311 -6.02 8.33 20.95
CA GLY A 311 -5.59 7.82 22.27
C GLY A 311 -5.37 8.90 23.33
N ASN A 312 -5.08 10.13 22.91
CA ASN A 312 -4.82 11.30 23.77
C ASN A 312 -3.79 11.02 24.89
N GLY A 313 -2.83 10.13 24.62
CA GLY A 313 -1.75 9.73 25.54
C GLY A 313 -2.14 8.74 26.64
N GLY A 314 -3.39 8.28 26.69
CA GLY A 314 -3.82 7.21 27.60
C GLY A 314 -3.44 5.82 27.09
N VAL A 315 -3.38 4.84 27.99
CA VAL A 315 -3.11 3.45 27.61
C VAL A 315 -4.32 2.87 26.90
N ILE A 316 -4.13 2.39 25.67
CA ILE A 316 -5.19 1.88 24.80
C ILE A 316 -5.51 0.42 25.15
N SER A 317 -6.80 0.09 25.15
CA SER A 317 -7.35 -1.24 25.48
C SER A 317 -8.29 -1.82 24.42
N ALA A 318 -8.75 -0.99 23.48
CA ALA A 318 -9.57 -1.41 22.36
C ALA A 318 -9.30 -0.55 21.13
N PHE A 319 -9.44 -1.15 19.95
CA PHE A 319 -9.33 -0.50 18.65
C PHE A 319 -10.47 -0.97 17.74
N ARG A 320 -11.06 -0.04 16.97
CA ARG A 320 -12.00 -0.36 15.90
C ARG A 320 -11.78 0.52 14.69
N ALA A 321 -12.03 -0.02 13.50
CA ALA A 321 -11.85 0.71 12.25
C ALA A 321 -12.80 0.23 11.14
N ARG A 322 -13.01 1.10 10.15
CA ARG A 322 -13.65 0.81 8.86
C ARG A 322 -13.16 1.80 7.80
N ILE A 323 -13.36 1.50 6.51
CA ILE A 323 -13.12 2.47 5.44
C ILE A 323 -14.35 3.35 5.24
N VAL A 324 -14.15 4.61 4.83
CA VAL A 324 -15.21 5.59 4.54
C VAL A 324 -14.87 6.38 3.28
N ARG A 325 -15.88 7.01 2.66
CA ARG A 325 -15.66 7.98 1.59
C ARG A 325 -15.23 9.33 2.16
N VAL A 326 -14.34 10.01 1.43
CA VAL A 326 -13.89 11.38 1.73
C VAL A 326 -14.82 12.40 1.09
#